data_AF-A0A1J9Q5J9-F1
#
_entry.id   AF-A0A1J9Q5J9-F1
#
_cell.length_a   1.000
_cell.length_b   1.000
_cell.length_c   1.000
_cell.angle_alpha   90.00
_cell.angle_beta   90.00
_cell.angle_gamma   90.00
#
_symmetry.space_group_name_H-M   'P 1'
#
loop_
_entity.id
_entity.type
_entity.pdbx_description
1 polymer ?
#
loop_
_entity_poly.entity_id
_entity_poly.type
_entity_poly.pdbx_seq_one_letter_code
_entity_poly.pdbx_strand_id
1 'polypeptide(L)'
;MPERDLLADLLSMKVELRSTEGRAALRALDSICRQKGHVAYRKSFMPIEDRCICGVKIERFDLTLITFQRRRQKSLSVTYFADLCLNWDSWFRSENEWQDHCLEHLNTPGLLPLRCDLLIFRNVPINAGFCLFFLGDSSLPAKIRMKQYLTNKSEWIKEMESRLVELEKTNSTCECAILYAPLHDNVEELRFIFRTFTVTTGATTERVKSETSPNLRQRLIPERPAPGK
;
A
#
# COMPACT_ATOMS: atom_id res chain seq x y z
N MET A 1 -13.26 5.00 6.33
CA MET A 1 -14.43 4.08 6.24
C MET A 1 -14.97 3.94 7.65
N PRO A 2 -16.17 4.43 7.99
CA PRO A 2 -16.59 4.56 9.39
C PRO A 2 -16.41 3.28 10.22
N GLU A 3 -16.73 2.10 9.68
CA GLU A 3 -16.59 0.83 10.39
C GLU A 3 -15.14 0.34 10.51
N ARG A 4 -14.27 0.62 9.52
CA ARG A 4 -12.84 0.28 9.60
C ARG A 4 -12.08 1.27 10.48
N ASP A 5 -12.43 2.54 10.41
CA ASP A 5 -11.87 3.60 11.24
C ASP A 5 -12.23 3.29 12.71
N LEU A 6 -13.51 2.99 12.97
CA LEU A 6 -13.98 2.51 14.28
C LEU A 6 -13.24 1.24 14.73
N LEU A 7 -13.02 0.27 13.83
CA LEU A 7 -12.24 -0.92 14.19
C LEU A 7 -10.79 -0.62 14.50
N ALA A 8 -10.13 0.28 13.75
CA ALA A 8 -8.76 0.67 14.01
C ALA A 8 -8.61 1.27 15.42
N ASP A 9 -9.58 2.12 15.82
CA ASP A 9 -9.63 2.71 17.14
C ASP A 9 -9.86 1.64 18.22
N LEU A 10 -10.80 0.71 18.00
CA LEU A 10 -11.19 -0.31 18.97
C LEU A 10 -10.19 -1.48 19.10
N LEU A 11 -9.49 -1.86 18.02
CA LEU A 11 -8.59 -3.02 18.00
C LEU A 11 -7.37 -2.85 18.92
N SER A 12 -6.99 -1.60 19.18
CA SER A 12 -5.87 -1.27 20.06
C SER A 12 -6.26 -1.31 21.54
N MET A 13 -7.56 -1.43 21.86
CA MET A 13 -8.07 -1.44 23.22
C MET A 13 -8.02 -2.85 23.82
N LYS A 14 -7.52 -2.98 25.05
CA LYS A 14 -7.61 -4.23 25.83
C LYS A 14 -8.93 -4.28 26.58
N VAL A 15 -9.99 -4.71 25.89
CA VAL A 15 -11.35 -4.84 26.43
C VAL A 15 -11.90 -6.25 26.25
N GLU A 16 -12.81 -6.67 27.13
CA GLU A 16 -13.50 -7.95 26.95
C GLU A 16 -14.43 -7.90 25.73
N LEU A 17 -14.55 -9.01 24.99
CA LEU A 17 -15.43 -9.08 23.81
C LEU A 17 -16.91 -8.80 24.12
N ARG A 18 -17.35 -9.05 25.37
CA ARG A 18 -18.73 -8.80 25.81
C ARG A 18 -18.99 -7.36 26.26
N SER A 19 -17.97 -6.52 26.35
CA SER A 19 -18.11 -5.09 26.67
C SER A 19 -18.91 -4.33 25.60
N THR A 20 -19.27 -3.08 25.88
CA THR A 20 -19.86 -2.17 24.88
C THR A 20 -18.95 -2.01 23.67
N GLU A 21 -17.66 -1.83 23.91
CA GLU A 21 -16.61 -1.63 22.92
C GLU A 21 -16.35 -2.93 22.14
N GLY A 22 -16.22 -4.06 22.83
CA GLY A 22 -16.03 -5.37 22.22
C GLY A 22 -17.19 -5.77 21.29
N ARG A 23 -18.43 -5.52 21.71
CA ARG A 23 -19.61 -5.74 20.84
C ARG A 23 -19.68 -4.76 19.68
N ALA A 24 -19.24 -3.51 19.85
CA ALA A 24 -19.16 -2.55 18.76
C ALA A 24 -18.13 -2.99 17.71
N ALA A 25 -16.97 -3.48 18.12
CA ALA A 25 -15.95 -4.05 17.24
C ALA A 25 -16.50 -5.28 16.47
N LEU A 26 -17.15 -6.22 17.15
CA LEU A 26 -17.75 -7.40 16.50
C LEU A 26 -18.83 -7.03 15.48
N ARG A 27 -19.69 -6.04 15.77
CA ARG A 27 -20.69 -5.54 14.81
C ARG A 27 -20.04 -4.84 13.61
N ALA A 28 -18.99 -4.06 13.83
CA ALA A 28 -18.23 -3.44 12.74
C ALA A 28 -17.58 -4.50 11.83
N LEU A 29 -17.01 -5.56 12.42
CA LEU A 29 -16.46 -6.70 11.67
C LEU A 29 -17.54 -7.41 10.85
N ASP A 30 -18.68 -7.75 11.46
CA ASP A 30 -19.80 -8.40 10.76
C ASP A 30 -20.33 -7.52 9.61
N SER A 31 -20.46 -6.21 9.83
CA SER A 31 -20.83 -5.24 8.78
C SER A 31 -19.85 -5.27 7.61
N ILE A 32 -18.53 -5.22 7.87
CA ILE A 32 -17.50 -5.28 6.81
C ILE A 32 -17.54 -6.62 6.07
N CYS A 33 -17.73 -7.73 6.78
CA CYS A 33 -17.82 -9.06 6.17
C CYS A 33 -19.08 -9.21 5.30
N ARG A 34 -20.20 -8.58 5.69
CA ARG A 34 -21.46 -8.59 4.95
C ARG A 34 -21.54 -7.54 3.85
N GLN A 35 -20.67 -6.53 3.86
CA GLN A 35 -20.61 -5.50 2.82
C GLN A 35 -20.28 -6.16 1.47
N LYS A 36 -21.31 -6.26 0.63
CA LYS A 36 -21.23 -6.68 -0.78
C LYS A 36 -20.71 -5.57 -1.71
N GLY A 37 -20.38 -4.39 -1.16
CA GLY A 37 -19.84 -3.27 -1.92
C GLY A 37 -18.51 -3.62 -2.55
N HIS A 38 -18.43 -3.45 -3.87
CA HIS A 38 -17.22 -3.63 -4.68
C HIS A 38 -16.12 -2.60 -4.41
N VAL A 39 -16.36 -1.63 -3.51
CA VAL A 39 -15.49 -0.47 -3.33
C VAL A 39 -15.41 -0.11 -1.85
N ALA A 40 -14.20 -0.08 -1.31
CA ALA A 40 -13.88 0.30 0.06
C ALA A 40 -13.50 1.79 0.11
N TYR A 41 -14.49 2.69 0.10
CA TYR A 41 -14.21 4.13 -0.01
C TYR A 41 -13.51 4.69 1.22
N ARG A 42 -12.32 5.29 1.03
CA ARG A 42 -11.84 6.32 1.96
C ARG A 42 -12.67 7.60 1.79
N LYS A 43 -12.62 8.50 2.78
CA LYS A 43 -13.47 9.72 2.78
C LYS A 43 -13.17 10.58 1.57
N SER A 44 -11.91 10.68 1.16
CA SER A 44 -11.47 11.42 -0.03
C SER A 44 -12.06 10.91 -1.36
N PHE A 45 -12.56 9.68 -1.38
CA PHE A 45 -13.14 9.02 -2.55
C PHE A 45 -14.65 8.89 -2.48
N MET A 46 -15.27 9.34 -1.37
CA MET A 46 -16.67 9.08 -1.11
C MET A 46 -17.54 9.69 -2.21
N PRO A 47 -18.51 8.92 -2.72
CA PRO A 47 -19.37 9.43 -3.75
C PRO A 47 -20.41 10.41 -3.25
N ILE A 48 -20.96 11.20 -4.17
CA ILE A 48 -22.12 12.04 -3.89
C ILE A 48 -23.35 11.25 -4.30
N GLU A 49 -24.21 10.91 -3.34
CA GLU A 49 -25.50 10.24 -3.59
C GLU A 49 -25.36 8.98 -4.47
N ASP A 50 -24.31 8.18 -4.22
CA ASP A 50 -23.96 6.96 -4.98
C ASP A 50 -23.72 7.17 -6.50
N ARG A 51 -23.42 8.40 -6.89
CA ARG A 51 -23.19 8.81 -8.28
C ARG A 51 -21.88 9.55 -8.46
N CYS A 52 -21.31 9.37 -9.65
CA CYS A 52 -20.23 10.21 -10.15
C CYS A 52 -20.76 11.59 -10.56
N ILE A 53 -19.88 12.58 -10.75
CA ILE A 53 -20.21 13.91 -11.26
C ILE A 53 -20.89 13.87 -12.64
N CYS A 54 -20.63 12.81 -13.43
CA CYS A 54 -21.32 12.56 -14.69
C CYS A 54 -22.71 11.88 -14.52
N GLY A 55 -23.19 11.73 -13.29
CA GLY A 55 -24.49 11.11 -12.97
C GLY A 55 -24.52 9.59 -13.02
N VAL A 56 -23.43 8.94 -13.44
CA VAL A 56 -23.35 7.48 -13.56
C VAL A 56 -23.26 6.83 -12.18
N LYS A 57 -24.05 5.77 -11.98
CA LYS A 57 -24.06 4.96 -10.76
C LYS A 57 -22.72 4.28 -10.52
N ILE A 58 -22.34 4.24 -9.25
CA ILE A 58 -20.98 3.88 -8.87
C ILE A 58 -20.70 2.39 -8.86
N GLU A 59 -21.75 1.56 -8.86
CA GLU A 59 -21.69 0.11 -9.05
C GLU A 59 -20.94 -0.33 -10.32
N ARG A 60 -20.68 0.60 -11.25
CA ARG A 60 -19.93 0.36 -12.51
C ARG A 60 -18.46 0.80 -12.46
N PHE A 61 -17.97 1.35 -11.36
CA PHE A 61 -16.64 1.97 -11.30
C PHE A 61 -15.64 1.13 -10.51
N ASP A 62 -14.54 0.79 -11.16
CA ASP A 62 -13.35 0.22 -10.54
C ASP A 62 -12.36 1.34 -10.14
N LEU A 63 -11.07 1.16 -10.44
CA LEU A 63 -9.97 2.12 -10.21
C LEU A 63 -10.15 3.48 -10.88
N THR A 64 -11.14 3.60 -11.78
CA THR A 64 -11.47 4.84 -12.46
C THR A 64 -12.05 5.90 -11.53
N LEU A 65 -12.59 5.53 -10.36
CA LEU A 65 -13.12 6.50 -9.40
C LEU A 65 -12.10 7.57 -9.00
N ILE A 66 -10.85 7.18 -8.74
CA ILE A 66 -9.79 8.14 -8.37
C ILE A 66 -9.49 9.10 -9.51
N THR A 67 -9.47 8.59 -10.74
CA THR A 67 -9.22 9.45 -11.91
C THR A 67 -10.38 10.43 -12.11
N PHE A 68 -11.62 10.01 -11.85
CA PHE A 68 -12.78 10.91 -11.86
C PHE A 68 -12.72 11.96 -10.74
N GLN A 69 -12.44 11.56 -9.51
CA GLN A 69 -12.30 12.51 -8.40
C GLN A 69 -11.14 13.48 -8.66
N ARG A 70 -10.02 13.03 -9.21
CA ARG A 70 -8.92 13.91 -9.62
C ARG A 70 -9.38 14.94 -10.65
N ARG A 71 -10.13 14.53 -11.68
CA ARG A 71 -10.70 15.46 -12.68
C ARG A 71 -11.61 16.51 -12.04
N ARG A 72 -12.42 16.11 -11.05
CA ARG A 72 -13.25 17.03 -10.27
C ARG A 72 -12.42 18.06 -9.51
N GLN A 73 -11.41 17.59 -8.79
CA GLN A 73 -10.59 18.48 -7.97
C GLN A 73 -9.84 19.46 -8.87
N LYS A 74 -9.40 19.02 -10.05
CA LYS A 74 -8.84 19.90 -11.09
C LYS A 74 -9.84 20.96 -11.54
N SER A 75 -11.10 20.59 -11.82
CA SER A 75 -12.12 21.58 -12.24
C SER A 75 -12.49 22.59 -11.16
N LEU A 76 -12.24 22.25 -9.88
CA LEU A 76 -12.43 23.16 -8.75
C LEU A 76 -11.18 23.96 -8.39
N SER A 77 -10.04 23.67 -9.03
CA SER A 77 -8.78 24.37 -8.82
C SER A 77 -8.62 25.51 -9.82
N VAL A 78 -8.00 26.60 -9.40
CA VAL A 78 -7.67 27.73 -10.30
C VAL A 78 -6.55 27.36 -11.27
N THR A 79 -5.62 26.52 -10.85
CA THR A 79 -4.41 26.13 -11.60
C THR A 79 -4.61 24.88 -12.46
N TYR A 80 -5.81 24.29 -12.47
CA TYR A 80 -6.10 22.99 -13.08
C TYR A 80 -5.21 21.83 -12.53
N PHE A 81 -4.67 22.02 -11.33
CA PHE A 81 -3.88 21.03 -10.63
C PHE A 81 -4.74 20.33 -9.56
N ALA A 82 -4.58 19.01 -9.45
CA ALA A 82 -5.03 18.32 -8.27
C ALA A 82 -4.27 17.01 -8.10
N ASP A 83 -3.80 16.78 -6.89
CA ASP A 83 -3.25 15.50 -6.48
C ASP A 83 -3.77 15.08 -5.10
N LEU A 84 -3.63 13.80 -4.77
CA LEU A 84 -4.13 13.21 -3.54
C LEU A 84 -2.94 12.67 -2.74
N CYS A 85 -2.84 13.04 -1.46
CA CYS A 85 -2.08 12.25 -0.51
C CYS A 85 -2.93 11.07 -0.06
N LEU A 86 -2.58 9.84 -0.46
CA LEU A 86 -3.31 8.67 0.01
C LEU A 86 -3.09 8.46 1.51
N ASN A 87 -1.90 8.76 2.03
CA ASN A 87 -1.57 8.54 3.44
C ASN A 87 -2.46 9.41 4.37
N TRP A 88 -2.61 10.69 4.04
CA TRP A 88 -3.46 11.64 4.77
C TRP A 88 -4.91 11.70 4.27
N ASP A 89 -5.28 10.92 3.26
CA ASP A 89 -6.60 10.91 2.64
C ASP A 89 -7.10 12.32 2.24
N SER A 90 -6.22 13.14 1.67
CA SER A 90 -6.47 14.58 1.44
C SER A 90 -6.07 15.05 0.04
N TRP A 91 -6.92 15.88 -0.57
CA TRP A 91 -6.71 16.46 -1.90
C TRP A 91 -6.04 17.83 -1.82
N PHE A 92 -5.02 18.02 -2.65
CA PHE A 92 -4.30 19.28 -2.82
C PHE A 92 -4.60 19.83 -4.21
N ARG A 93 -4.88 21.13 -4.30
CA ARG A 93 -5.31 21.80 -5.56
C ARG A 93 -4.28 22.77 -6.12
N SER A 94 -3.17 22.97 -5.41
CA SER A 94 -2.03 23.74 -5.87
C SER A 94 -0.80 22.85 -5.93
N GLU A 95 0.03 23.05 -6.96
CA GLU A 95 1.28 22.32 -7.09
C GLU A 95 2.28 22.71 -6.00
N ASN A 96 2.25 23.97 -5.54
CA ASN A 96 3.08 24.45 -4.43
C ASN A 96 2.64 23.80 -3.11
N GLU A 97 1.34 23.81 -2.81
CA GLU A 97 0.82 23.12 -1.61
C GLU A 97 1.17 21.64 -1.61
N TRP A 98 1.08 20.98 -2.78
CA TRP A 98 1.45 19.58 -2.92
C TRP A 98 2.95 19.34 -2.68
N GLN A 99 3.80 20.20 -3.23
CA GLN A 99 5.26 20.15 -3.04
C GLN A 99 5.62 20.32 -1.55
N ASP A 100 5.05 21.31 -0.88
CA ASP A 100 5.30 21.61 0.53
C ASP A 100 4.83 20.44 1.42
N HIS A 101 3.66 19.89 1.12
CA HIS A 101 3.14 18.72 1.81
C HIS A 101 4.01 17.47 1.61
N CYS A 102 4.53 17.25 0.39
CA CYS A 102 5.47 16.16 0.14
C CYS A 102 6.78 16.34 0.92
N LEU A 103 7.24 17.59 1.08
CA LEU A 103 8.43 17.89 1.86
C LEU A 103 8.21 17.60 3.35
N GLU A 104 7.02 17.88 3.88
CA GLU A 104 6.64 17.54 5.27
C GLU A 104 6.72 16.03 5.52
N HIS A 105 6.24 15.21 4.58
CA HIS A 105 6.41 13.75 4.66
C HIS A 105 7.88 13.35 4.69
N LEU A 106 8.71 13.88 3.77
CA LEU A 106 10.13 13.51 3.68
C LEU A 106 10.94 13.95 4.92
N ASN A 107 10.57 15.07 5.54
CA ASN A 107 11.25 15.59 6.72
C ASN A 107 10.80 14.92 8.03
N THR A 108 9.71 14.14 8.00
CA THR A 108 9.15 13.50 9.19
C THR A 108 9.20 11.98 9.04
N PRO A 109 10.22 11.30 9.58
CA PRO A 109 10.43 9.87 9.37
C PRO A 109 9.24 8.99 9.74
N GLY A 110 8.43 9.40 10.73
CA GLY A 110 7.22 8.68 11.16
C GLY A 110 6.00 8.85 10.25
N LEU A 111 6.03 9.79 9.29
CA LEU A 111 4.95 10.03 8.33
C LEU A 111 5.18 9.35 6.99
N LEU A 112 6.34 8.71 6.80
CA LEU A 112 6.65 7.99 5.57
C LEU A 112 5.96 6.62 5.58
N PRO A 113 5.45 6.17 4.42
CA PRO A 113 4.80 4.87 4.31
C PRO A 113 5.77 3.76 4.70
N LEU A 114 5.37 2.90 5.65
CA LEU A 114 6.11 1.69 6.01
C LEU A 114 6.23 0.69 4.84
N ARG A 115 5.43 0.89 3.78
CA ARG A 115 5.34 0.03 2.60
C ARG A 115 5.36 0.87 1.33
N CYS A 116 6.20 0.47 0.38
CA CYS A 116 6.33 1.13 -0.92
C CYS A 116 5.55 0.43 -2.05
N ASP A 117 4.85 -0.66 -1.77
CA ASP A 117 4.11 -1.41 -2.77
C ASP A 117 2.67 -0.92 -2.96
N LEU A 118 2.23 -0.89 -4.23
CA LEU A 118 0.85 -0.55 -4.57
C LEU A 118 -0.08 -1.69 -4.18
N LEU A 119 -0.90 -1.44 -3.15
CA LEU A 119 -1.93 -2.35 -2.70
C LEU A 119 -3.30 -1.86 -3.12
N ILE A 120 -3.99 -2.66 -3.93
CA ILE A 120 -5.36 -2.41 -4.35
C ILE A 120 -6.26 -3.46 -3.70
N PHE A 121 -7.28 -3.01 -2.98
CA PHE A 121 -8.31 -3.86 -2.39
C PHE A 121 -9.67 -3.40 -2.86
N ARG A 122 -10.47 -4.33 -3.43
CA ARG A 122 -11.80 -4.02 -3.97
C ARG A 122 -11.77 -2.77 -4.85
N ASN A 123 -10.89 -2.79 -5.86
CA ASN A 123 -10.71 -1.72 -6.85
C ASN A 123 -10.36 -0.32 -6.29
N VAL A 124 -9.89 -0.24 -5.04
CA VAL A 124 -9.39 1.00 -4.41
C VAL A 124 -7.96 0.79 -3.91
N PRO A 125 -7.03 1.72 -4.16
CA PRO A 125 -5.73 1.69 -3.51
C PRO A 125 -5.90 1.90 -2.00
N ILE A 126 -5.45 0.92 -1.23
CA ILE A 126 -5.34 1.03 0.22
C ILE A 126 -3.93 1.49 0.63
N ASN A 127 -2.94 1.26 -0.24
CA ASN A 127 -1.59 1.80 -0.14
C ASN A 127 -1.12 2.29 -1.51
N ALA A 128 -0.40 3.42 -1.54
CA ALA A 128 0.16 3.95 -2.77
C ALA A 128 1.48 3.23 -3.06
N GLY A 129 1.72 2.92 -4.34
CA GLY A 129 3.04 2.48 -4.76
C GLY A 129 3.98 3.68 -4.79
N PHE A 130 5.19 3.50 -4.28
CA PHE A 130 6.26 4.50 -4.34
C PHE A 130 7.49 3.91 -5.02
N CYS A 131 8.28 4.80 -5.63
CA CYS A 131 9.59 4.44 -6.14
C CYS A 131 10.63 4.66 -5.06
N LEU A 132 11.24 3.58 -4.57
CA LEU A 132 12.29 3.68 -3.53
C LEU A 132 13.50 4.49 -4.01
N PHE A 133 13.82 4.42 -5.31
CA PHE A 133 14.89 5.22 -5.91
C PHE A 133 14.58 6.71 -5.87
N PHE A 134 13.36 7.12 -6.26
CA PHE A 134 12.96 8.53 -6.16
C PHE A 134 12.85 9.00 -4.72
N LEU A 135 12.35 8.17 -3.81
CA LEU A 135 12.29 8.52 -2.39
C LEU A 135 13.69 8.80 -1.82
N GLY A 136 14.69 8.00 -2.19
CA GLY A 136 16.08 8.16 -1.75
C GLY A 136 16.85 9.28 -2.45
N ASP A 137 16.46 9.67 -3.65
CA ASP A 137 17.18 10.68 -4.44
C ASP A 137 16.87 12.10 -3.95
N SER A 138 17.76 12.63 -3.10
CA SER A 138 17.67 13.99 -2.55
C SER A 138 17.86 15.11 -3.57
N SER A 139 18.37 14.81 -4.77
CA SER A 139 18.52 15.79 -5.85
C SER A 139 17.18 16.16 -6.51
N LEU A 140 16.15 15.32 -6.34
CA LEU A 140 14.84 15.51 -6.95
C LEU A 140 13.92 16.38 -6.09
N PRO A 141 13.00 17.15 -6.70
CA PRO A 141 11.95 17.86 -5.96
C PRO A 141 11.05 16.91 -5.16
N ALA A 142 10.58 17.32 -3.99
CA ALA A 142 9.74 16.52 -3.10
C ALA A 142 8.54 15.85 -3.80
N LYS A 143 7.82 16.56 -4.68
CA LYS A 143 6.69 16.00 -5.46
C LYS A 143 7.08 14.84 -6.38
N ILE A 144 8.32 14.82 -6.87
CA ILE A 144 8.86 13.75 -7.72
C ILE A 144 9.33 12.58 -6.85
N ARG A 145 10.01 12.88 -5.75
CA ARG A 145 10.44 11.88 -4.76
C ARG A 145 9.27 11.08 -4.21
N MET A 146 8.18 11.77 -3.88
CA MET A 146 6.93 11.21 -3.36
C MET A 146 5.92 10.83 -4.45
N LYS A 147 6.36 10.57 -5.69
CA LYS A 147 5.44 10.17 -6.78
C LYS A 147 4.65 8.92 -6.39
N GLN A 148 3.33 9.06 -6.31
CA GLN A 148 2.40 7.99 -5.95
C GLN A 148 1.82 7.31 -7.19
N TYR A 149 1.90 5.98 -7.21
CA TYR A 149 1.21 5.13 -8.16
C TYR A 149 -0.07 4.61 -7.49
N LEU A 150 -1.25 5.02 -7.99
CA LEU A 150 -2.54 4.74 -7.33
C LEU A 150 -3.43 3.75 -8.10
N THR A 151 -3.31 3.71 -9.44
CA THR A 151 -4.24 2.96 -10.30
C THR A 151 -3.54 2.02 -11.28
N ASN A 152 -2.24 2.21 -11.53
CA ASN A 152 -1.53 1.49 -12.57
C ASN A 152 -0.38 0.66 -11.98
N LYS A 153 -0.70 -0.58 -11.60
CA LYS A 153 0.29 -1.52 -11.04
C LYS A 153 1.38 -1.88 -12.06
N SER A 154 1.03 -2.04 -13.33
CA SER A 154 2.00 -2.38 -14.37
C SER A 154 3.01 -1.26 -14.62
N GLU A 155 2.57 0.00 -14.58
CA GLU A 155 3.47 1.16 -14.68
C GLU A 155 4.40 1.26 -13.48
N TRP A 156 3.88 1.03 -12.26
CA TRP A 156 4.72 1.00 -11.07
C TRP A 156 5.78 -0.10 -11.13
N ILE A 157 5.39 -1.33 -11.49
CA ILE A 157 6.32 -2.46 -11.67
C ILE A 157 7.36 -2.14 -12.73
N LYS A 158 6.95 -1.61 -13.88
CA LYS A 158 7.86 -1.26 -14.98
C LYS A 158 8.87 -0.21 -14.56
N GLU A 159 8.45 0.82 -13.81
CA GLU A 159 9.39 1.82 -13.27
C GLU A 159 10.40 1.15 -12.33
N MET A 160 9.93 0.29 -11.40
CA MET A 160 10.83 -0.39 -10.46
C MET A 160 11.84 -1.29 -11.19
N GLU A 161 11.37 -2.10 -12.14
CA GLU A 161 12.23 -3.00 -12.91
C GLU A 161 13.25 -2.24 -13.75
N SER A 162 12.86 -1.13 -14.39
CA SER A 162 13.78 -0.28 -15.15
C SER A 162 14.92 0.23 -14.28
N ARG A 163 14.61 0.67 -13.05
CA ARG A 163 15.62 1.19 -12.11
C ARG A 163 16.51 0.10 -11.53
N LEU A 164 15.97 -1.08 -11.28
CA LEU A 164 16.79 -2.24 -10.87
C LEU A 164 17.80 -2.61 -11.96
N VAL A 165 17.39 -2.60 -13.24
CA VAL A 165 18.29 -2.86 -14.38
C VAL A 165 19.36 -1.77 -14.51
N GLU A 166 19.04 -0.51 -14.25
CA GLU A 166 20.04 0.57 -14.21
C GLU A 166 21.05 0.37 -13.09
N LEU A 167 20.59 0.00 -11.89
CA LEU A 167 21.46 -0.23 -10.73
C LEU A 167 22.41 -1.42 -10.94
N GLU A 168 21.95 -2.50 -11.58
CA GLU A 168 22.81 -3.62 -11.99
C GLU A 168 23.92 -3.18 -12.96
N LYS A 169 23.62 -2.24 -13.86
CA LYS A 169 24.60 -1.74 -14.85
C LYS A 169 25.65 -0.84 -14.22
N THR A 170 25.27 -0.03 -13.24
CA THR A 170 26.20 0.93 -12.60
C THR A 170 26.97 0.32 -11.45
N ASN A 171 26.68 -0.93 -11.05
CA ASN A 171 27.27 -1.62 -9.90
C ASN A 171 27.29 -0.74 -8.64
N SER A 172 26.28 0.11 -8.51
CA SER A 172 26.17 1.12 -7.46
C SER A 172 25.25 0.59 -6.35
N THR A 173 25.55 0.89 -5.10
CA THR A 173 24.65 0.59 -3.98
C THR A 173 23.55 1.64 -3.92
N CYS A 174 22.29 1.24 -3.69
CA CYS A 174 21.24 2.22 -3.41
C CYS A 174 21.33 2.65 -1.96
N GLU A 175 21.66 3.92 -1.70
CA GLU A 175 21.54 4.50 -0.35
C GLU A 175 20.09 4.43 0.19
N CYS A 176 19.12 4.28 -0.71
CA CYS A 176 17.71 4.10 -0.38
C CYS A 176 17.37 2.77 0.31
N ALA A 177 18.14 1.70 0.04
CA ALA A 177 17.92 0.39 0.66
C ALA A 177 18.16 0.47 2.17
N ILE A 178 19.13 1.28 2.58
CA ILE A 178 19.58 1.43 3.97
C ILE A 178 18.50 2.06 4.87
N LEU A 179 17.64 2.93 4.33
CA LEU A 179 16.64 3.66 5.12
C LEU A 179 15.34 2.88 5.40
N TYR A 180 14.99 1.91 4.55
CA TYR A 180 13.70 1.19 4.63
C TYR A 180 13.81 -0.33 4.66
N ALA A 181 15.01 -0.89 4.46
CA ALA A 181 15.27 -2.30 4.64
C ALA A 181 16.75 -2.50 5.03
N PRO A 182 17.09 -2.55 6.34
CA PRO A 182 18.47 -2.65 6.81
C PRO A 182 19.23 -3.93 6.41
N LEU A 183 18.72 -4.75 5.49
CA LEU A 183 19.13 -6.15 5.30
C LEU A 183 19.37 -6.60 3.85
N HIS A 184 19.27 -5.74 2.83
CA HIS A 184 19.28 -6.22 1.44
C HIS A 184 20.35 -5.55 0.58
N ASP A 185 21.56 -6.13 0.64
CA ASP A 185 22.71 -5.74 -0.20
C ASP A 185 22.65 -6.37 -1.61
N ASN A 186 21.60 -7.12 -1.95
CA ASN A 186 21.48 -7.86 -3.20
C ASN A 186 20.22 -7.45 -4.01
N VAL A 187 20.42 -7.08 -5.27
CA VAL A 187 19.38 -6.77 -6.26
C VAL A 187 18.36 -7.92 -6.40
N GLU A 188 18.81 -9.17 -6.28
CA GLU A 188 17.93 -10.34 -6.34
C GLU A 188 17.01 -10.47 -5.12
N GLU A 189 17.44 -10.02 -3.93
CA GLU A 189 16.56 -9.97 -2.75
C GLU A 189 15.53 -8.85 -2.89
N LEU A 190 15.94 -7.69 -3.42
CA LEU A 190 15.00 -6.62 -3.77
C LEU A 190 13.98 -7.12 -4.79
N ARG A 191 14.41 -7.78 -5.87
CA ARG A 191 13.50 -8.43 -6.84
C ARG A 191 12.60 -9.47 -6.19
N PHE A 192 13.11 -10.31 -5.30
CA PHE A 192 12.32 -11.32 -4.60
C PHE A 192 11.26 -10.69 -3.70
N ILE A 193 11.61 -9.65 -2.94
CA ILE A 193 10.66 -8.88 -2.14
C ILE A 193 9.58 -8.29 -3.05
N PHE A 194 9.97 -7.56 -4.10
CA PHE A 194 9.00 -6.95 -5.03
C PHE A 194 8.10 -7.99 -5.72
N ARG A 195 8.62 -9.17 -6.07
CA ARG A 195 7.85 -10.25 -6.73
C ARG A 195 6.98 -11.04 -5.75
N THR A 196 7.43 -11.29 -4.53
CA THR A 196 6.68 -12.08 -3.54
C THR A 196 5.47 -11.31 -3.02
N PHE A 197 5.56 -9.98 -2.90
CA PHE A 197 4.43 -9.13 -2.52
C PHE A 197 3.43 -8.87 -3.66
N THR A 198 3.79 -9.15 -4.92
CA THR A 198 2.87 -8.99 -6.06
C THR A 198 2.02 -10.24 -6.35
N VAL A 199 2.44 -11.44 -5.93
CA VAL A 199 1.74 -12.73 -6.13
C VAL A 199 0.61 -12.96 -5.13
N THR A 200 0.74 -12.48 -3.89
CA THR A 200 -0.25 -12.75 -2.82
C THR A 200 -1.60 -12.05 -2.99
N THR A 201 -1.75 -11.14 -3.96
CA THR A 201 -3.03 -10.46 -4.22
C THR A 201 -3.79 -10.98 -5.45
N GLY A 202 -3.34 -12.08 -6.07
CA GLY A 202 -3.90 -12.59 -7.33
C GLY A 202 -4.30 -14.07 -7.34
N ALA A 203 -4.11 -14.82 -6.26
CA ALA A 203 -4.44 -16.25 -6.26
C ALA A 203 -5.93 -16.48 -5.96
N THR A 204 -6.76 -16.49 -7.01
CA THR A 204 -7.76 -17.55 -7.11
C THR A 204 -7.05 -18.89 -6.93
N THR A 205 -7.63 -19.73 -6.09
CA THR A 205 -7.18 -21.09 -5.76
C THR A 205 -6.73 -21.88 -6.99
N GLU A 206 -5.43 -21.94 -7.23
CA GLU A 206 -4.83 -23.06 -7.96
C GLU A 206 -3.95 -23.86 -7.01
N ARG A 207 -4.38 -25.11 -6.85
CA ARG A 207 -3.80 -26.15 -6.03
C ARG A 207 -2.40 -26.45 -6.56
N VAL A 208 -1.37 -25.92 -5.90
CA VAL A 208 0.01 -26.33 -6.14
C VAL A 208 0.09 -27.83 -5.83
N LYS A 209 0.27 -28.64 -6.89
CA LYS A 209 0.62 -30.05 -6.75
C LYS A 209 1.98 -30.11 -6.06
N SER A 210 2.02 -30.74 -4.89
CA SER A 210 3.24 -31.08 -4.20
C SER A 210 4.01 -32.10 -5.02
N GLU A 211 5.06 -31.67 -5.71
CA GLU A 211 6.14 -32.57 -6.09
C GLU A 211 7.16 -32.57 -4.95
N THR A 212 7.03 -33.58 -4.11
CA THR A 212 8.06 -34.05 -3.21
C THR A 212 9.34 -34.36 -3.99
N SER A 213 10.46 -33.71 -3.64
CA SER A 213 11.78 -34.30 -3.82
C SER A 213 12.46 -34.38 -2.45
N PRO A 214 12.81 -35.59 -1.97
CA PRO A 214 13.35 -35.80 -0.64
C PRO A 214 14.87 -35.68 -0.71
N ASN A 215 15.46 -34.75 0.04
CA ASN A 215 16.79 -34.88 0.67
C ASN A 215 17.27 -33.51 1.12
N LEU A 216 17.06 -33.17 2.40
CA LEU A 216 17.94 -32.32 3.20
C LEU A 216 17.33 -32.18 4.62
N ARG A 217 17.22 -33.30 5.32
CA ARG A 217 17.07 -33.32 6.78
C ARG A 217 17.99 -34.37 7.37
N GLN A 218 19.27 -34.04 7.45
CA GLN A 218 20.11 -34.59 8.49
C GLN A 218 21.01 -33.48 9.03
N ARG A 219 21.17 -33.51 10.35
CA ARG A 219 22.00 -32.65 11.21
C ARG A 219 21.29 -31.39 11.71
N LEU A 220 20.68 -31.52 12.89
CA LEU A 220 21.10 -30.85 14.14
C LEU A 220 20.03 -31.09 15.22
N ILE A 221 20.17 -32.18 15.98
CA ILE A 221 19.56 -32.31 17.31
C ILE A 221 20.68 -32.80 18.24
N PRO A 222 21.09 -32.05 19.27
CA PRO A 222 21.93 -32.57 20.33
C PRO A 222 21.09 -33.45 21.26
N GLU A 223 21.58 -34.65 21.57
CA GLU A 223 20.95 -35.58 22.51
C GLU A 223 20.93 -35.03 23.94
N ARG A 224 19.80 -35.22 24.65
CA ARG A 224 19.71 -35.02 26.11
C ARG A 224 20.25 -36.27 26.83
N PRO A 225 20.96 -36.11 27.96
CA PRO A 225 21.33 -37.26 28.79
C PRO A 225 20.13 -37.78 29.58
N ALA A 226 20.07 -39.10 29.75
CA ALA A 226 19.02 -39.81 30.48
C ALA A 226 19.09 -39.55 32.00
N PRO A 227 17.96 -39.51 32.73
CA PRO A 227 17.97 -39.56 34.18
C PRO A 227 18.02 -41.02 34.64
N GLY A 228 19.04 -41.35 35.45
CA GLY A 228 19.14 -42.64 36.12
C GLY A 228 18.30 -42.70 37.40
N LYS A 229 17.47 -43.74 37.53
CA LYS A 229 17.63 -44.88 38.46
C LYS A 229 16.37 -45.74 38.40
#